data_AF-A0A4S1M5J6-F1
#
_entry.id   AF-A0A4S1M5J6-F1
#
_cell.length_a   1.000
_cell.length_b   1.000
_cell.length_c   1.000
_cell.angle_alpha   90.00
_cell.angle_beta   90.00
_cell.angle_gamma   90.00
#
_symmetry.space_group_name_H-M   'P 1'
#
loop_
_entity.id
_entity.type
_entity.pdbx_description
1 polymer ?
#
loop_
_entity_poly.entity_id
_entity_poly.type
_entity_poly.pdbx_seq_one_letter_code
_entity_poly.pdbx_strand_id
1 'polypeptide(L)'
;KNKRVHRLVAEAYVPNIHGYPYVDHIDGNKLNCHKDNVRWCTHEQNCQWAVEQREEDADRVPIEIYLDNTPFPSIRSAARWLSQTYGKNFDTVKRELRRTTRITIYGHKITRK
;
A
#
# COMPACT_ATOMS: atom_id res chain seq x y z
N LYS A 1 20.97 20.38 -11.79
CA LYS A 1 19.79 19.66 -11.27
C LYS A 1 19.77 18.26 -11.88
N ASN A 2 19.75 17.20 -11.06
CA ASN A 2 19.65 15.82 -11.56
C ASN A 2 18.21 15.54 -11.99
N LYS A 3 17.99 15.21 -13.27
CA LYS A 3 16.68 14.74 -13.77
C LYS A 3 16.54 13.23 -13.51
N ARG A 4 15.33 12.77 -13.16
CA ARG A 4 15.03 11.35 -12.94
C ARG A 4 14.87 10.64 -14.29
N VAL A 5 15.25 9.36 -14.37
CA VAL A 5 15.22 8.58 -15.63
C VAL A 5 13.80 8.52 -16.22
N HIS A 6 12.78 8.15 -15.45
CA HIS A 6 11.38 8.13 -15.94
C HIS A 6 10.91 9.48 -16.48
N ARG A 7 11.41 10.60 -15.94
CA ARG A 7 11.09 11.95 -16.42
C ARG A 7 11.69 12.20 -17.79
N LEU A 8 12.94 11.77 -17.99
CA LEU A 8 13.60 11.85 -19.31
C LEU A 8 12.89 10.98 -20.34
N VAL A 9 12.49 9.76 -19.96
CA VAL A 9 11.72 8.86 -20.84
C VAL A 9 10.36 9.49 -21.20
N ALA A 10 9.62 10.01 -20.23
CA ALA A 10 8.33 10.66 -20.49
C ALA A 10 8.48 11.91 -21.36
N GLU A 11 9.49 12.76 -21.12
CA GLU A 11 9.77 13.94 -21.94
C GLU A 11 10.15 13.59 -23.39
N ALA A 12 10.80 12.44 -23.62
CA ALA A 12 11.23 12.02 -24.95
C ALA A 12 10.17 11.22 -25.74
N TYR A 13 9.36 10.41 -25.06
CA TYR A 13 8.54 9.38 -25.71
C TYR A 13 7.04 9.44 -25.40
N VAL A 14 6.61 10.24 -24.41
CA VAL A 14 5.20 10.32 -24.00
C VAL A 14 4.70 11.76 -24.19
N PRO A 15 3.83 12.02 -25.18
CA PRO A 15 3.28 13.35 -25.41
C PRO A 15 2.54 13.89 -24.18
N ASN A 16 2.82 15.13 -23.80
CA ASN A 16 2.16 15.80 -22.69
C ASN A 16 1.10 16.81 -23.21
N ILE A 17 0.01 16.30 -23.77
CA ILE A 17 -1.04 17.10 -24.43
C ILE A 17 -1.68 18.10 -23.44
N HIS A 18 -1.79 17.71 -22.17
CA HIS A 18 -2.44 18.50 -21.12
C HIS A 18 -1.48 19.37 -20.30
N GLY A 19 -0.16 19.34 -20.61
CA GLY A 19 0.84 20.13 -19.89
C GLY A 19 0.99 19.75 -18.41
N TYR A 20 0.75 18.49 -18.05
CA TYR A 20 0.80 18.07 -16.66
C TYR A 20 2.22 18.14 -16.08
N PRO A 21 2.37 18.57 -14.82
CA PRO A 21 3.68 18.83 -14.25
C PRO A 21 4.38 17.58 -13.71
N TYR A 22 3.68 16.45 -13.48
CA TYR A 22 4.24 15.26 -12.84
C TYR A 22 4.25 14.03 -13.77
N VAL A 23 5.17 13.10 -13.48
CA VAL A 23 5.25 11.80 -14.16
C VAL A 23 5.13 10.71 -13.09
N ASP A 24 4.25 9.75 -13.33
CA ASP A 24 3.95 8.63 -12.45
C ASP A 24 4.23 7.28 -13.17
N HIS A 25 4.45 6.21 -12.40
CA HIS A 25 4.60 4.84 -12.91
C HIS A 25 3.27 4.11 -12.78
N ILE A 26 2.74 3.61 -13.89
CA ILE A 26 1.42 2.97 -13.94
C ILE A 26 1.39 1.70 -13.09
N ASP A 27 2.48 0.93 -13.04
CA ASP A 27 2.58 -0.31 -12.24
C ASP A 27 3.08 -0.09 -10.80
N GLY A 28 3.36 1.15 -10.39
CA GLY A 28 3.97 1.47 -9.10
C GLY A 28 5.45 1.08 -8.93
N ASN A 29 6.07 0.41 -9.92
CA ASN A 29 7.46 0.00 -9.89
C ASN A 29 8.40 1.09 -10.44
N LYS A 30 9.11 1.76 -9.54
CA LYS A 30 10.04 2.86 -9.87
C LYS A 30 11.25 2.46 -10.71
N LEU A 31 11.53 1.16 -10.85
CA LEU A 31 12.60 0.64 -11.69
C LEU A 31 12.13 0.40 -13.14
N ASN A 32 10.82 0.24 -13.36
CA ASN A 32 10.25 0.04 -14.68
C ASN A 32 10.02 1.39 -15.38
N CYS A 33 11.08 1.95 -15.96
CA CYS A 33 11.02 3.22 -16.68
C CYS A 33 10.61 3.08 -18.16
N HIS A 34 9.92 2.02 -18.56
CA HIS A 34 9.47 1.89 -19.95
C HIS A 34 8.48 3.01 -20.32
N LYS A 35 8.52 3.51 -21.56
CA LYS A 35 7.64 4.60 -22.02
C LYS A 35 6.15 4.30 -21.82
N ASP A 36 5.78 3.03 -21.95
CA ASP A 36 4.38 2.57 -21.81
C ASP A 36 3.98 2.37 -20.34
N ASN A 37 4.95 2.40 -19.41
CA ASN A 37 4.71 2.29 -17.97
C ASN A 37 4.74 3.66 -17.26
N VAL A 38 5.01 4.75 -17.97
CA VAL A 38 5.05 6.09 -17.39
C VAL A 38 3.95 6.97 -17.98
N ARG A 39 3.33 7.81 -17.14
CA ARG A 39 2.27 8.72 -17.55
C ARG A 39 2.43 10.11 -16.97
N TRP A 40 1.96 11.11 -17.71
CA TRP A 40 1.82 12.47 -17.23
C TRP A 40 0.57 12.58 -16.33
N CYS A 41 0.68 13.26 -15.18
CA CYS A 41 -0.41 13.37 -14.22
C CYS A 41 -0.39 14.66 -13.41
N THR A 42 -1.55 15.01 -12.84
CA THR A 42 -1.66 16.01 -11.77
C THR A 42 -1.31 15.39 -10.41
N HIS A 43 -1.11 16.25 -9.41
CA HIS A 43 -0.87 15.79 -8.04
C HIS A 43 -2.05 14.97 -7.50
N GLU A 44 -3.27 15.44 -7.75
CA GLU A 44 -4.51 14.79 -7.31
C GLU A 44 -4.67 13.40 -7.94
N GLN A 45 -4.47 13.27 -9.26
CA GLN A 45 -4.52 12.00 -9.97
C GLN A 45 -3.50 11.00 -9.43
N ASN A 46 -2.26 11.46 -9.19
CA ASN A 46 -1.21 10.62 -8.61
C ASN A 46 -1.58 10.12 -7.21
N CYS A 47 -2.16 10.99 -6.37
CA CYS A 47 -2.62 10.60 -5.04
C CYS A 47 -3.78 9.60 -5.12
N GLN A 48 -4.77 9.85 -5.98
CA GLN A 48 -5.92 8.97 -6.19
C GLN A 48 -5.50 7.58 -6.67
N TRP A 49 -4.67 7.49 -7.71
CA TRP A 49 -4.16 6.22 -8.21
C TRP A 49 -3.31 5.47 -7.19
N ALA A 50 -2.52 6.17 -6.36
CA ALA A 50 -1.78 5.54 -5.28
C ALA A 50 -2.69 4.95 -4.19
N VAL A 51 -3.90 5.50 -3.99
CA VAL A 51 -4.91 4.92 -3.10
C VAL A 51 -5.52 3.67 -3.76
N GLU A 52 -5.98 3.79 -5.00
CA GLU A 52 -6.61 2.69 -5.75
C GLU A 52 -5.69 1.46 -5.84
N GLN A 53 -4.41 1.65 -6.18
CA GLN A 53 -3.46 0.52 -6.24
C GLN A 53 -3.18 -0.10 -4.87
N ARG A 54 -3.19 0.69 -3.80
CA ARG A 54 -3.03 0.15 -2.44
C ARG A 54 -4.26 -0.62 -1.97
N GLU A 55 -5.43 -0.29 -2.48
CA GLU A 55 -6.67 -1.03 -2.24
C GLU A 55 -6.65 -2.35 -3.01
N GLU A 56 -6.26 -2.35 -4.29
CA GLU A 56 -6.08 -3.59 -5.08
C GLU A 56 -5.03 -4.53 -4.47
N ASP A 57 -3.90 -3.99 -4.01
CA ASP A 57 -2.87 -4.80 -3.34
C ASP A 57 -3.30 -5.29 -1.95
N ALA A 58 -4.22 -4.57 -1.27
CA ALA A 58 -4.79 -5.04 -0.01
C ALA A 58 -5.75 -6.23 -0.21
N ASP A 59 -6.36 -6.34 -1.40
CA ASP A 59 -7.21 -7.47 -1.79
C ASP A 59 -6.40 -8.71 -2.27
N ARG A 60 -5.09 -8.55 -2.54
CA ARG A 60 -4.29 -9.62 -3.19
C ARG A 60 -3.86 -10.81 -2.33
N VAL A 61 -4.02 -10.80 -1.01
CA VAL A 61 -4.13 -12.04 -0.20
C VAL A 61 -4.87 -11.69 1.10
N PRO A 62 -6.09 -12.20 1.34
CA PRO A 62 -6.66 -12.17 2.68
C PRO A 62 -5.76 -13.03 3.56
N ILE A 63 -4.89 -12.40 4.37
CA ILE A 63 -4.31 -13.11 5.50
C ILE A 63 -5.45 -13.23 6.49
N GLU A 64 -6.08 -14.40 6.53
CA GLU A 64 -7.03 -14.70 7.58
C GLU A 64 -6.25 -14.80 8.88
N ILE A 65 -6.37 -13.76 9.71
CA ILE A 65 -5.81 -13.75 11.05
C ILE A 65 -6.88 -14.20 12.01
N TYR A 66 -6.57 -15.21 12.79
CA TYR A 66 -7.42 -15.69 13.85
C TYR A 66 -6.88 -15.18 15.17
N LEU A 67 -7.71 -14.46 15.93
CA LEU A 67 -7.47 -14.15 17.35
C LEU A 67 -8.40 -15.03 18.17
N ASP A 68 -7.85 -16.02 18.89
CA ASP A 68 -8.64 -17.01 19.66
C ASP A 68 -9.78 -17.65 18.84
N ASN A 69 -9.45 -18.10 17.62
CA ASN A 69 -10.38 -18.66 16.63
C ASN A 69 -11.41 -17.67 16.04
N THR A 70 -11.37 -16.39 16.41
CA THR A 70 -12.16 -15.35 15.76
C THR A 70 -11.46 -14.90 14.47
N PRO A 71 -12.05 -15.11 13.28
CA PRO A 71 -11.42 -14.74 12.02
C PRO A 71 -11.47 -13.24 11.76
N PHE A 72 -10.38 -12.72 11.22
CA PHE A 72 -10.27 -11.36 10.72
C PHE A 72 -9.78 -11.40 9.27
N PRO A 73 -10.48 -10.70 8.35
CA PRO A 73 -10.14 -10.73 6.92
C PRO A 73 -8.80 -10.04 6.60
N SER A 74 -8.19 -9.33 7.55
CA SER A 74 -6.88 -8.71 7.37
C SER A 74 -6.22 -8.35 8.70
N ILE A 75 -4.91 -8.08 8.65
CA ILE A 75 -4.19 -7.42 9.77
C ILE A 75 -4.87 -6.11 10.18
N ARG A 76 -5.45 -5.37 9.22
CA ARG A 76 -6.06 -4.06 9.49
C ARG A 76 -7.32 -4.19 10.32
N SER A 77 -8.18 -5.17 10.01
CA SER A 77 -9.41 -5.41 10.77
C SER A 77 -9.09 -5.94 12.17
N ALA A 78 -8.14 -6.89 12.30
CA ALA A 78 -7.65 -7.34 13.61
C ALA A 78 -7.04 -6.19 14.44
N ALA A 79 -6.23 -5.33 13.81
CA ALA A 79 -5.61 -4.19 14.48
C ALA A 79 -6.62 -3.17 14.98
N ARG A 80 -7.67 -2.91 14.19
CA ARG A 80 -8.76 -1.99 14.54
C ARG A 80 -9.52 -2.51 15.76
N TRP A 81 -9.86 -3.79 15.77
CA TRP A 81 -10.54 -4.41 16.90
C TRP A 81 -9.70 -4.33 18.18
N LEU A 82 -8.44 -4.78 18.15
CA LEU A 82 -7.54 -4.72 19.31
C LEU A 82 -7.29 -3.27 19.79
N SER A 83 -7.15 -2.32 18.87
CA SER A 83 -6.98 -0.91 19.19
C SER A 83 -8.18 -0.35 19.96
N GLN A 84 -9.40 -0.68 19.52
CA GLN A 84 -10.65 -0.25 20.16
C GLN A 84 -10.88 -0.96 21.50
N THR A 85 -10.69 -2.28 21.55
CA THR A 85 -10.89 -3.10 22.75
C THR A 85 -9.94 -2.72 23.89
N TYR A 86 -8.67 -2.46 23.56
CA TYR A 86 -7.61 -2.24 24.56
C TYR A 86 -7.17 -0.77 24.68
N GLY A 87 -7.83 0.16 23.95
CA GLY A 87 -7.45 1.58 23.92
C GLY A 87 -6.02 1.82 23.46
N LYS A 88 -5.51 1.00 22.52
CA LYS A 88 -4.12 1.07 22.04
C LYS A 88 -4.02 1.82 20.72
N ASN A 89 -2.88 2.45 20.48
CA ASN A 89 -2.61 3.12 19.21
C ASN A 89 -2.65 2.11 18.04
N PHE A 90 -3.48 2.40 17.04
CA PHE A 90 -3.73 1.53 15.90
C PHE A 90 -2.46 1.12 15.15
N ASP A 91 -1.57 2.07 14.85
CA ASP A 91 -0.33 1.79 14.10
C ASP A 91 0.63 0.91 14.89
N THR A 92 0.62 1.05 16.23
CA THR A 92 1.38 0.17 17.12
C THR A 92 0.85 -1.25 17.06
N VAL A 93 -0.46 -1.45 17.25
CA VAL A 93 -1.09 -2.77 17.17
C VAL A 93 -0.85 -3.42 15.79
N LYS A 94 -1.05 -2.66 14.71
CA LYS A 94 -0.84 -3.13 13.34
C LYS A 94 0.60 -3.57 13.11
N ARG A 95 1.58 -2.81 13.62
CA ARG A 95 3.00 -3.17 13.56
C ARG A 95 3.28 -4.43 14.36
N GLU A 96 2.69 -4.58 15.54
CA GLU A 96 2.84 -5.79 16.35
C GLU A 96 2.25 -7.03 15.67
N LEU A 97 1.05 -6.92 15.09
CA LEU A 97 0.41 -7.98 14.32
C LEU A 97 1.18 -8.37 13.07
N ARG A 98 2.01 -7.50 12.49
CA ARG A 98 2.88 -7.83 11.34
C ARG A 98 4.08 -8.68 11.73
N ARG A 99 4.54 -8.62 12.98
CA ARG A 99 5.72 -9.36 13.44
C ARG A 99 5.38 -10.86 13.52
N THR A 100 5.90 -11.63 12.56
CA THR A 100 5.66 -13.08 12.44
C THR A 100 6.16 -13.90 13.63
N THR A 101 7.05 -13.35 14.46
CA THR A 101 7.58 -14.01 15.65
C THR A 101 6.61 -14.06 16.82
N ARG A 102 5.49 -13.32 16.79
CA ARG A 102 4.51 -13.31 17.88
C ARG A 102 3.42 -14.35 17.65
N ILE A 103 3.31 -15.29 18.59
CA ILE A 103 2.21 -16.25 18.67
C ILE A 103 1.03 -15.72 19.49
N THR A 104 1.22 -14.64 20.26
CA THR A 104 0.18 -13.99 21.06
C THR A 104 0.29 -12.46 21.00
N ILE A 105 -0.84 -11.75 21.15
CA ILE A 105 -0.90 -10.29 21.30
C ILE A 105 -2.05 -9.91 22.25
N TYR A 106 -1.77 -9.06 23.24
CA TYR A 106 -2.75 -8.67 24.27
C TYR A 106 -3.51 -9.84 24.94
N GLY A 107 -2.89 -11.02 24.99
CA GLY A 107 -3.48 -12.26 25.53
C GLY A 107 -4.15 -13.17 24.50
N HIS A 108 -4.39 -12.69 23.27
CA HIS A 108 -4.98 -13.47 22.19
C HIS A 108 -3.94 -14.30 21.44
N LYS A 109 -4.23 -15.56 21.15
CA LYS A 109 -3.42 -16.39 20.26
C LYS A 109 -3.62 -15.97 18.81
N ILE A 110 -2.52 -15.69 18.11
CA ILE A 110 -2.52 -15.32 16.69
C ILE A 110 -2.27 -16.58 15.86
N THR A 111 -3.14 -16.80 14.88
CA THR A 111 -2.94 -17.81 13.83
C THR A 111 -3.10 -17.12 12.48
N ARG A 112 -2.24 -17.41 11.50
CA ARG A 112 -2.37 -16.90 10.13
C ARG A 112 -2.58 -18.08 9.19
N LYS A 113 -3.60 -18.03 8.35
CA LYS A 113 -3.85 -19.00 7.28
C LYS A 113 -3.73 -18.30 5.93
#